data_AF-A0AAX2TLM2-F1
#
_entry.id   AF-A0AAX2TLM2-F1
#
_cell.length_a   1.000
_cell.length_b   1.000
_cell.length_c   1.000
_cell.angle_alpha   90.00
_cell.angle_beta   90.00
_cell.angle_gamma   90.00
#
_symmetry.space_group_name_H-M   'P 1'
#
loop_
_entity.id
_entity.type
_entity.pdbx_description
1 polymer ?
#
loop_
_entity_poly.entity_id
_entity_poly.type
_entity_poly.pdbx_seq_one_letter_code
_entity_poly.pdbx_strand_id
1 'polypeptide(L)'
;AGKYFLEFLGSDGHGDMDWLAANPERRTDPRALWAGVRSIIMLGVNYGPDDDPLKLIARRSQGAISVYAQGDDYHDVIKKRLKVLARWLAATTGDEVKVFVDTAAVMEKPLAQAAGIGWQGKHTNLVSRAFGSWLF
;
A
#
# COMPACT_ATOMS: atom_id res chain seq x y z
N ALA A 1 9.29 11.59 4.71
CA ALA A 1 8.36 10.56 5.22
C ALA A 1 8.83 9.98 6.56
N GLY A 2 10.05 9.41 6.65
CA GLY A 2 10.54 8.80 7.89
C GLY A 2 10.55 9.71 9.13
N LYS A 3 10.97 10.98 8.98
CA LYS A 3 10.90 11.99 10.05
C LYS A 3 9.48 12.12 10.63
N TYR A 4 8.48 12.36 9.79
CA TYR A 4 7.08 12.52 10.22
C TYR A 4 6.52 11.25 10.86
N PHE A 5 6.95 10.07 10.40
CA PHE A 5 6.56 8.81 11.01
C PHE A 5 7.08 8.69 12.44
N LEU A 6 8.34 9.04 12.69
CA LEU A 6 8.92 9.04 14.03
C LEU A 6 8.27 10.07 14.95
N GLU A 7 7.94 11.26 14.43
CA GLU A 7 7.19 12.29 15.17
C GLU A 7 5.78 11.78 15.56
N PHE A 8 5.09 11.11 14.64
CA PHE A 8 3.78 10.50 14.89
C PHE A 8 3.85 9.39 15.95
N LEU A 9 4.90 8.57 15.94
CA LEU A 9 5.12 7.59 17.00
C LEU A 9 5.39 8.26 18.35
N GLY A 10 6.25 9.30 18.37
CA GLY A 10 6.59 10.03 19.59
C GLY A 10 5.44 10.84 20.19
N SER A 11 4.36 11.05 19.44
CA SER A 11 3.12 11.68 19.92
C SER A 11 2.03 10.66 20.29
N ASP A 12 2.37 9.38 20.43
CA ASP A 12 1.41 8.26 20.63
C ASP A 12 0.30 8.20 19.58
N GLY A 13 0.54 8.72 18.37
CA GLY A 13 -0.45 8.78 17.31
C GLY A 13 -0.87 7.41 16.79
N HIS A 14 -0.07 6.38 17.08
CA HIS A 14 -0.33 4.99 16.68
C HIS A 14 -1.43 4.31 17.50
N GLY A 15 -1.86 4.88 18.63
CA GLY A 15 -2.86 4.27 19.51
C GLY A 15 -2.48 2.82 19.85
N ASP A 16 -3.41 1.88 19.70
CA ASP A 16 -3.18 0.47 20.00
C ASP A 16 -2.40 -0.31 18.91
N MET A 17 -1.86 0.37 17.89
CA MET A 17 -1.10 -0.26 16.81
C MET A 17 0.37 -0.51 17.21
N ASP A 18 0.60 -1.31 18.25
CA ASP A 18 1.95 -1.61 18.77
C ASP A 18 2.92 -2.15 17.70
N TRP A 19 2.39 -2.89 16.73
CA TRP A 19 3.15 -3.40 15.58
C TRP A 19 3.79 -2.28 14.74
N LEU A 20 3.22 -1.07 14.77
CA LEU A 20 3.74 0.11 14.08
C LEU A 20 4.96 0.69 14.82
N ALA A 21 4.94 0.65 16.15
CA ALA A 21 6.00 1.15 17.01
C ALA A 21 7.15 0.15 17.27
N ALA A 22 6.92 -1.16 17.06
CA ALA A 22 7.86 -2.20 17.46
C ALA A 22 9.24 -2.16 16.75
N ASN A 23 9.29 -1.77 15.46
CA ASN A 23 10.51 -1.75 14.65
C ASN A 23 10.46 -0.58 13.64
N PRO A 24 10.54 0.67 14.11
CA PRO A 24 10.29 1.85 13.27
C PRO A 24 11.32 2.02 12.15
N GLU A 25 12.55 1.56 12.35
CA GLU A 25 13.65 1.61 11.38
C GLU A 25 13.32 0.87 10.07
N ARG A 26 12.52 -0.20 10.16
CA ARG A 26 12.09 -0.96 8.97
C ARG A 26 11.20 -0.15 8.05
N ARG A 27 10.51 0.87 8.58
CA ARG A 27 9.62 1.77 7.84
C ARG A 27 10.33 3.02 7.35
N THR A 28 11.37 3.48 8.04
CA THR A 28 12.08 4.72 7.68
C THR A 28 13.13 4.52 6.60
N ASP A 29 13.74 3.32 6.51
CA ASP A 29 14.76 3.01 5.52
C ASP A 29 14.50 1.63 4.85
N PRO A 30 14.27 1.56 3.52
CA PRO A 30 14.06 0.29 2.84
C PRO A 30 15.27 -0.66 2.94
N ARG A 31 16.49 -0.16 3.20
CA ARG A 31 17.68 -1.00 3.41
C ARG A 31 17.60 -1.83 4.68
N ALA A 32 16.81 -1.41 5.67
CA ALA A 32 16.52 -2.22 6.85
C ALA A 32 15.67 -3.47 6.53
N LEU A 33 14.90 -3.44 5.43
CA LEU A 33 14.14 -4.59 4.93
C LEU A 33 14.92 -5.47 3.98
N TRP A 34 15.86 -4.87 3.25
CA TRP A 34 16.74 -5.55 2.32
C TRP A 34 17.97 -4.69 2.02
N ALA A 35 19.12 -5.04 2.61
CA ALA A 35 20.33 -4.22 2.56
C ALA A 35 20.81 -3.87 1.13
N GLY A 36 20.57 -4.76 0.16
CA GLY A 36 20.96 -4.59 -1.24
C GLY A 36 20.00 -3.79 -2.10
N VAL A 37 18.90 -3.24 -1.56
CA VAL A 37 17.90 -2.52 -2.36
C VAL A 37 18.50 -1.27 -3.03
N ARG A 38 18.32 -1.16 -4.36
CA ARG A 38 18.80 -0.02 -5.16
C ARG A 38 17.69 0.77 -5.83
N SER A 39 16.58 0.11 -6.13
CA SER A 39 15.41 0.70 -6.76
C SER A 39 14.14 0.10 -6.15
N ILE A 40 13.05 0.86 -6.24
CA ILE A 40 11.72 0.44 -5.82
C ILE A 40 10.78 0.74 -6.98
N ILE A 41 10.06 -0.28 -7.45
CA ILE A 41 9.03 -0.16 -8.47
C ILE A 41 7.68 -0.18 -7.76
N MET A 42 6.94 0.91 -7.86
CA MET A 42 5.59 1.01 -7.30
C MET A 42 4.56 0.73 -8.40
N LEU A 43 3.52 -0.03 -8.05
CA LEU A 43 2.38 -0.33 -8.91
C LEU A 43 1.11 0.05 -8.17
N GLY A 44 0.10 0.52 -8.90
CA GLY A 44 -1.23 0.74 -8.36
C GLY A 44 -2.22 -0.21 -9.04
N VAL A 45 -3.09 -0.85 -8.26
CA VAL A 45 -4.18 -1.69 -8.77
C VAL A 45 -5.51 -1.01 -8.47
N ASN A 46 -6.22 -0.59 -9.51
CA ASN A 46 -7.54 0.00 -9.36
C ASN A 46 -8.54 -1.02 -8.80
N TYR A 47 -9.18 -0.67 -7.70
CA TYR A 47 -10.27 -1.44 -7.08
C TYR A 47 -11.59 -0.66 -7.04
N GLY A 48 -11.66 0.48 -7.73
CA GLY A 48 -12.88 1.26 -7.84
C GLY A 48 -14.03 0.40 -8.37
N PRO A 49 -15.23 0.51 -7.77
CA PRO A 49 -16.37 -0.31 -8.18
C PRO A 49 -16.92 0.18 -9.52
N ASP A 50 -17.49 -0.74 -10.31
CA ASP A 50 -18.17 -0.40 -11.57
C ASP A 50 -19.48 0.38 -11.35
N ASP A 51 -20.07 0.22 -10.16
CA ASP A 51 -21.32 0.84 -9.73
C ASP A 51 -21.10 1.82 -8.58
N ASP A 52 -22.04 2.77 -8.41
CA ASP A 52 -22.03 3.68 -7.27
C ASP A 52 -22.11 2.92 -5.93
N PRO A 53 -21.05 2.94 -5.09
CA PRO A 53 -21.02 2.20 -3.84
C PRO A 53 -22.01 2.74 -2.80
N LEU A 54 -22.51 3.98 -2.96
CA LEU A 54 -23.48 4.59 -2.04
C LEU A 54 -24.85 3.90 -2.12
N LYS A 55 -25.15 3.20 -3.22
CA LYS A 55 -26.37 2.38 -3.36
C LYS A 55 -26.48 1.32 -2.25
N LEU A 56 -25.36 0.79 -1.75
CA LEU A 56 -25.36 -0.20 -0.68
C LEU A 56 -25.78 0.40 0.66
N ILE A 57 -25.33 1.63 0.95
CA ILE A 57 -25.61 2.35 2.20
C ILE A 57 -27.10 2.72 2.31
N ALA A 58 -27.79 2.87 1.18
CA ALA A 58 -29.24 3.14 1.16
C ALA A 58 -30.09 1.93 1.65
N ARG A 59 -29.53 0.71 1.65
CA ARG A 59 -30.26 -0.51 2.02
C ARG A 59 -30.26 -0.72 3.53
N ARG A 60 -31.36 -0.33 4.20
CA ARG A 60 -31.49 -0.39 5.66
C ARG A 60 -31.54 -1.80 6.27
N SER A 61 -31.80 -2.83 5.46
CA SER A 61 -31.89 -4.22 5.90
C SER A 61 -30.56 -4.98 5.90
N GLN A 62 -29.46 -4.34 5.47
CA GLN A 62 -28.15 -4.99 5.29
C GLN A 62 -27.02 -4.09 5.79
N GLY A 63 -25.92 -4.69 6.24
CA GLY A 63 -24.68 -3.97 6.51
C GLY A 63 -23.94 -3.65 5.21
N ALA A 64 -23.28 -2.50 5.16
CA ALA A 64 -22.38 -2.14 4.07
C ALA A 64 -20.93 -2.48 4.45
N ILE A 65 -20.25 -3.24 3.59
CA ILE A 65 -18.81 -3.53 3.71
C ILE A 65 -18.06 -2.62 2.75
N SER A 66 -16.88 -2.13 3.17
CA SER A 66 -16.04 -1.29 2.32
C SER A 66 -15.69 -1.97 1.00
N VAL A 67 -15.61 -1.19 -0.09
CA VAL A 67 -15.38 -1.73 -1.45
C VAL A 67 -14.11 -2.57 -1.54
N TYR A 68 -13.03 -2.17 -0.86
CA TYR A 68 -11.76 -2.90 -0.91
C TYR A 68 -11.86 -4.34 -0.35
N ALA A 69 -12.89 -4.61 0.45
CA ALA A 69 -13.18 -5.92 1.05
C ALA A 69 -14.34 -6.65 0.36
N GLN A 70 -14.80 -6.15 -0.80
CA GLN A 70 -15.81 -6.81 -1.62
C GLN A 70 -15.10 -7.65 -2.69
N GLY A 71 -15.07 -8.98 -2.51
CA GLY A 71 -14.45 -9.92 -3.45
C GLY A 71 -13.31 -10.73 -2.82
N ASP A 72 -12.42 -11.23 -3.68
CA ASP A 72 -11.24 -11.98 -3.23
C ASP A 72 -10.28 -11.08 -2.46
N ASP A 73 -9.54 -11.66 -1.51
CA ASP A 73 -8.50 -10.95 -0.78
C ASP A 73 -7.44 -10.39 -1.76
N TYR A 74 -7.32 -9.07 -1.77
CA TYR A 74 -6.40 -8.37 -2.66
C TYR A 74 -4.95 -8.81 -2.46
N HIS A 75 -4.57 -9.25 -1.26
CA HIS A 75 -3.24 -9.77 -1.00
C HIS A 75 -2.91 -10.96 -1.90
N ASP A 76 -3.83 -11.92 -2.02
CA ASP A 76 -3.61 -13.13 -2.82
C ASP A 76 -3.56 -12.80 -4.31
N VAL A 77 -4.49 -11.97 -4.77
CA VAL A 77 -4.58 -11.56 -6.18
C VAL A 77 -3.34 -10.76 -6.59
N ILE A 78 -2.98 -9.72 -5.84
CA ILE A 78 -1.86 -8.82 -6.17
C ILE A 78 -0.54 -9.55 -6.01
N LYS A 79 -0.33 -10.31 -4.92
CA LYS A 79 0.93 -11.04 -4.69
C LYS A 79 1.21 -12.07 -5.77
N LYS A 80 0.18 -12.76 -6.29
CA LYS A 80 0.33 -13.67 -7.44
C LYS A 80 0.82 -12.93 -8.69
N ARG A 81 0.24 -11.77 -9.00
CA ARG A 81 0.65 -10.92 -10.15
C ARG A 81 2.06 -10.35 -9.96
N LEU A 82 2.38 -9.85 -8.76
CA LEU A 82 3.73 -9.37 -8.42
C LEU A 82 4.79 -10.45 -8.58
N LYS A 83 4.50 -11.70 -8.17
CA LYS A 83 5.43 -12.82 -8.37
C LYS A 83 5.69 -13.12 -9.85
N VAL A 84 4.68 -12.95 -10.73
CA VAL A 84 4.87 -13.11 -12.18
C VAL A 84 5.82 -12.03 -12.71
N LEU A 85 5.57 -10.76 -12.36
CA LEU A 85 6.42 -9.65 -12.74
C LEU A 85 7.85 -9.80 -12.22
N ALA A 86 8.01 -10.18 -10.95
CA ALA A 86 9.31 -10.36 -10.31
C ALA A 86 10.15 -11.45 -10.98
N ARG A 87 9.53 -12.59 -11.35
CA ARG A 87 10.22 -13.65 -12.09
C ARG A 87 10.68 -13.17 -13.47
N TRP A 88 9.84 -12.41 -14.17
CA TRP A 88 10.19 -11.86 -15.47
C TRP A 88 11.34 -10.84 -15.36
N LEU A 89 11.30 -9.94 -14.38
CA LEU A 89 12.37 -8.98 -14.10
C LEU A 89 13.69 -9.69 -13.78
N ALA A 90 13.67 -10.62 -12.82
CA ALA A 90 14.86 -11.37 -12.42
C ALA A 90 15.46 -12.17 -13.59
N ALA A 91 14.63 -12.80 -14.42
CA ALA A 91 15.10 -13.53 -15.60
C ALA A 91 15.70 -12.60 -16.67
N THR A 92 15.22 -11.35 -16.74
CA THR A 92 15.61 -10.38 -17.77
C THR A 92 16.87 -9.62 -17.39
N THR A 93 17.01 -9.22 -16.11
CA THR A 93 18.14 -8.41 -15.64
C THR A 93 19.23 -9.22 -14.95
N GLY A 94 18.90 -10.41 -14.45
CA GLY A 94 19.78 -11.20 -13.59
C GLY A 94 19.84 -10.71 -12.14
N ASP A 95 19.07 -9.68 -11.78
CA ASP A 95 19.03 -9.14 -10.42
C ASP A 95 18.03 -9.89 -9.54
N GLU A 96 18.26 -9.81 -8.23
CA GLU A 96 17.29 -10.25 -7.23
C GLU A 96 16.08 -9.30 -7.19
N VAL A 97 14.90 -9.84 -6.90
CA VAL A 97 13.67 -9.05 -6.77
C VAL A 97 12.88 -9.51 -5.55
N LYS A 98 12.49 -8.57 -4.69
CA LYS A 98 11.63 -8.81 -3.53
C LYS A 98 10.30 -8.10 -3.71
N VAL A 99 9.20 -8.79 -3.38
CA VAL A 99 7.83 -8.28 -3.54
C VAL A 99 7.17 -8.04 -2.20
N PHE A 100 6.37 -6.97 -2.13
CA PHE A 100 5.60 -6.58 -0.95
C PHE A 100 4.20 -6.13 -1.38
N VAL A 101 3.23 -6.33 -0.47
CA VAL A 101 1.87 -5.79 -0.54
C VAL A 101 1.35 -5.72 0.90
N ASP A 102 1.08 -4.53 1.42
CA ASP A 102 0.45 -4.17 2.72
C ASP A 102 1.10 -4.75 4.00
N THR A 103 1.27 -6.07 4.08
CA THR A 103 1.71 -6.80 5.28
C THR A 103 3.15 -6.54 5.69
N ALA A 104 3.93 -5.84 4.87
CA ALA A 104 5.34 -5.59 5.13
C ALA A 104 5.56 -4.25 5.83
N ALA A 105 6.74 -4.09 6.44
CA ALA A 105 7.09 -2.83 7.06
C ALA A 105 7.47 -1.72 6.06
N VAL A 106 6.86 -1.69 4.88
CA VAL A 106 7.14 -0.72 3.81
C VAL A 106 6.16 0.45 3.92
N MET A 107 6.64 1.69 3.81
CA MET A 107 5.77 2.87 3.71
C MET A 107 5.31 3.07 2.26
N GLU A 108 4.31 2.29 1.83
CA GLU A 108 3.85 2.27 0.43
C GLU A 108 3.33 3.62 -0.04
N LYS A 109 2.50 4.33 0.74
CA LYS A 109 1.91 5.62 0.33
C LYS A 109 2.99 6.70 0.01
N PRO A 110 3.98 6.98 0.87
CA PRO A 110 5.08 7.88 0.53
C PRO A 110 5.90 7.44 -0.69
N LEU A 111 6.16 6.14 -0.85
CA LEU A 111 6.90 5.62 -2.00
C LEU A 111 6.11 5.77 -3.30
N ALA A 112 4.81 5.49 -3.28
CA ALA A 112 3.93 5.67 -4.42
C ALA A 112 3.85 7.14 -4.85
N GLN A 113 3.84 8.07 -3.89
CA GLN A 113 3.95 9.50 -4.18
C GLN A 113 5.29 9.86 -4.83
N ALA A 114 6.41 9.35 -4.29
CA ALA A 114 7.73 9.58 -4.88
C ALA A 114 7.87 8.99 -6.29
N ALA A 115 7.19 7.87 -6.56
CA ALA A 115 7.12 7.23 -7.87
C ALA A 115 6.13 7.91 -8.85
N GLY A 116 5.43 8.96 -8.41
CA GLY A 116 4.51 9.73 -9.26
C GLY A 116 3.14 9.10 -9.51
N ILE A 117 2.75 8.06 -8.77
CA ILE A 117 1.40 7.44 -8.89
C ILE A 117 0.31 8.41 -8.42
N GLY A 118 0.61 9.24 -7.43
CA GLY A 118 -0.36 10.15 -6.82
C GLY A 118 0.25 11.02 -5.73
N TRP A 119 -0.60 11.55 -4.86
CA TRP A 119 -0.20 12.30 -3.66
C TRP A 119 -1.01 11.84 -2.45
N GLN A 120 -0.48 12.01 -1.25
CA GLN A 120 -1.21 11.71 -0.02
C GLN A 120 -2.22 12.83 0.27
N GLY A 121 -3.51 12.50 0.31
CA GLY A 121 -4.58 13.42 0.69
C GLY A 121 -4.62 13.69 2.19
N LYS A 122 -5.36 14.73 2.61
CA LYS A 122 -5.58 15.05 4.03
C LYS A 122 -6.26 13.91 4.81
N HIS A 123 -7.05 13.09 4.12
CA HIS A 123 -7.66 11.87 4.64
C HIS A 123 -6.69 10.67 4.63
N THR A 124 -5.38 10.92 4.47
CA THR A 124 -4.26 9.97 4.55
C THR A 124 -4.14 8.92 3.45
N ASN A 125 -5.10 8.79 2.52
CA ASN A 125 -4.98 7.88 1.38
C ASN A 125 -4.19 8.50 0.24
N LEU A 126 -3.56 7.64 -0.56
CA LEU A 126 -2.99 8.06 -1.85
C LEU A 126 -4.15 8.43 -2.79
N VAL A 127 -4.01 9.53 -3.50
CA VAL A 127 -4.96 10.02 -4.49
C VAL A 127 -4.24 10.18 -5.82
N SER A 128 -4.81 9.63 -6.88
CA SER A 128 -4.34 9.79 -8.25
C SER A 128 -5.35 10.60 -9.07
N ARG A 129 -4.89 11.22 -10.16
CA ARG A 129 -5.79 11.97 -11.07
C ARG A 129 -6.75 11.04 -11.84
N ALA A 130 -6.30 9.84 -12.17
CA ALA A 130 -7.05 8.91 -13.01
C ALA A 130 -8.03 8.03 -12.21
N PHE A 131 -7.67 7.64 -10.99
CA PHE A 131 -8.42 6.64 -10.21
C PHE A 131 -8.86 7.16 -8.83
N GLY A 132 -8.64 8.44 -8.50
CA GLY A 132 -8.93 8.95 -7.17
C GLY A 132 -8.15 8.18 -6.09
N SER A 133 -8.79 7.84 -4.98
CA SER A 133 -8.20 7.03 -3.90
C SER A 133 -8.51 5.54 -4.00
N TRP A 134 -8.83 5.05 -5.20
CA TRP A 134 -9.21 3.66 -5.47
C TRP A 134 -8.04 2.79 -5.93
N LEU A 135 -6.84 3.03 -5.40
CA LEU A 135 -5.67 2.21 -5.68
C LEU A 135 -5.27 1.40 -4.45
N PHE A 136 -5.11 0.09 -4.63
CA PHE A 136 -4.19 -0.70 -3.83
C PHE A 136 -2.76 -0.36 -4.25
#